data_AF-G2GM70-F1
#
_entry.id   AF-G2GM70-F1
#
_cell.length_a   1.000
_cell.length_b   1.000
_cell.length_c   1.000
_cell.angle_alpha   90.00
_cell.angle_beta   90.00
_cell.angle_gamma   90.00
#
_symmetry.space_group_name_H-M   'P 1'
#
loop_
_entity.id
_entity.type
_entity.pdbx_description
1 polymer ?
#
loop_
_entity_poly.entity_id
_entity_poly.type
_entity_poly.pdbx_seq_one_letter_code
_entity_poly.pdbx_strand_id
1 'polypeptide(L)'
;MDKPENPDGQVLVTGYKATRWHKLTPGQKQVNQVLAAGRAPVEHGFAHLKMWRTLTKLRTDPARATALLRALLVLKNLEVNR
;
A
#
# COMPACT_ATOMS: atom_id res chain seq x y z
N MET A 1 1.02 -20.68 -32.03
CA MET A 1 2.07 -19.73 -31.61
C MET A 1 1.77 -19.36 -30.19
N ASP A 2 2.44 -20.02 -29.23
CA ASP A 2 2.34 -19.66 -27.82
C ASP A 2 2.93 -18.27 -27.61
N LYS A 3 2.17 -17.42 -26.94
CA LYS A 3 2.58 -16.07 -26.58
C LYS A 3 3.63 -16.20 -25.47
N PRO A 4 4.81 -15.57 -25.59
CA PRO A 4 5.83 -15.66 -24.54
C PRO A 4 5.25 -15.09 -23.25
N GLU A 5 5.19 -15.94 -22.24
CA GLU A 5 4.88 -15.57 -20.87
C GLU A 5 5.90 -14.55 -20.38
N ASN A 6 5.42 -13.33 -20.14
CA ASN A 6 6.22 -12.20 -19.69
C ASN A 6 6.63 -12.46 -18.22
N PRO A 7 7.93 -12.70 -17.93
CA PRO A 7 8.38 -13.04 -16.57
C PRO A 7 8.22 -11.88 -15.56
N ASP A 8 7.91 -10.67 -16.03
CA ASP A 8 7.85 -9.45 -15.22
C ASP A 8 6.43 -8.86 -15.14
N GLY A 9 5.40 -9.68 -15.35
CA GLY A 9 3.99 -9.26 -15.37
C GLY A 9 3.47 -8.81 -14.00
N GLN A 10 3.95 -7.67 -13.49
CA GLN A 10 3.41 -7.08 -12.27
C GLN A 10 1.95 -6.70 -12.52
N VAL A 11 1.04 -7.49 -11.96
CA VAL A 11 -0.40 -7.24 -12.07
C VAL A 11 -0.76 -6.09 -11.13
N LEU A 12 -0.88 -4.88 -11.68
CA LEU A 12 -1.34 -3.71 -10.93
C LEU A 12 -2.87 -3.77 -10.76
N VAL A 13 -3.32 -4.24 -9.61
CA VAL A 13 -4.75 -4.24 -9.26
C VAL A 13 -5.17 -2.85 -8.77
N THR A 14 -5.94 -2.15 -9.58
CA THR A 14 -6.53 -0.84 -9.22
C THR A 14 -8.04 -0.97 -9.03
N GLY A 15 -8.63 -0.05 -8.26
CA GLY A 15 -10.07 -0.07 -8.00
C GLY A 15 -10.88 0.30 -9.25
N TYR A 16 -12.06 -0.30 -9.37
CA TYR A 16 -13.02 0.04 -10.42
C TYR A 16 -13.58 1.45 -10.20
N LYS A 17 -13.71 2.24 -11.27
CA LYS A 17 -14.31 3.59 -11.20
C LYS A 17 -15.70 3.62 -11.82
N ALA A 18 -16.64 4.22 -11.10
CA ALA A 18 -17.92 4.61 -11.70
C ALA A 18 -17.71 5.81 -12.63
N THR A 19 -18.52 5.90 -13.69
CA THR A 19 -18.59 7.08 -14.57
C THR A 19 -20.02 7.61 -14.60
N ARG A 20 -20.24 8.78 -15.21
CA ARG A 20 -21.58 9.38 -15.36
C ARG A 20 -22.60 8.42 -15.99
N TRP A 21 -22.12 7.54 -16.88
CA TRP A 21 -22.95 6.63 -17.66
C TRP A 21 -22.87 5.17 -17.19
N HIS A 22 -21.95 4.86 -16.29
CA HIS A 22 -21.74 3.50 -15.81
C HIS A 22 -21.62 3.44 -14.29
N LYS A 23 -22.58 2.78 -13.65
CA LYS A 23 -22.56 2.52 -12.22
C LYS A 23 -21.83 1.20 -11.94
N LEU A 24 -21.08 1.20 -10.84
CA LEU A 24 -20.40 0.00 -10.35
C LEU A 24 -21.41 -1.08 -9.96
N THR A 25 -21.16 -2.29 -10.43
CA THR A 25 -21.89 -3.48 -9.99
C THR A 25 -21.63 -3.76 -8.50
N PRO A 26 -22.50 -4.49 -7.79
CA PRO A 26 -22.27 -4.87 -6.41
C PRO A 26 -20.92 -5.58 -6.19
N GLY A 27 -20.54 -6.49 -7.09
CA GLY A 27 -19.25 -7.18 -7.02
C GLY A 27 -18.05 -6.24 -7.15
N GLN A 28 -18.09 -5.28 -8.08
CA GLN A 28 -17.04 -4.27 -8.22
C GLN A 28 -16.92 -3.36 -6.98
N LYS A 29 -18.05 -3.02 -6.34
CA LYS A 29 -18.03 -2.26 -5.07
C LYS A 29 -17.37 -3.06 -3.96
N GLN A 30 -17.65 -4.35 -3.87
CA GLN A 30 -17.06 -5.22 -2.85
C GLN A 30 -15.54 -5.38 -3.05
N VAL A 31 -15.09 -5.55 -4.29
CA VAL A 31 -13.65 -5.53 -4.62
C VAL A 31 -13.01 -4.21 -4.20
N ASN A 32 -13.65 -3.07 -4.49
CA ASN A 32 -13.15 -1.77 -4.07
C ASN A 32 -13.10 -1.61 -2.55
N GLN A 33 -14.06 -2.17 -1.81
CA GLN A 33 -14.06 -2.14 -0.35
C GLN A 33 -12.89 -2.94 0.23
N VAL A 34 -12.64 -4.15 -0.29
CA VAL A 34 -11.48 -4.97 0.12
C VAL A 34 -10.17 -4.23 -0.19
N LEU A 35 -10.05 -3.64 -1.38
CA LEU A 35 -8.88 -2.86 -1.76
C LEU A 35 -8.71 -1.62 -0.85
N ALA A 36 -9.78 -0.91 -0.54
CA ALA A 36 -9.76 0.25 0.35
C ALA A 36 -9.37 -0.15 1.79
N ALA A 37 -9.88 -1.28 2.29
CA ALA A 37 -9.49 -1.82 3.60
C ALA A 37 -8.00 -2.13 3.68
N GLY A 38 -7.40 -2.65 2.60
CA GLY A 38 -5.95 -2.87 2.53
C GLY A 38 -5.14 -1.57 2.48
N ARG A 39 -5.67 -0.50 1.86
CA ARG A 39 -4.99 0.80 1.75
C ARG A 39 -5.10 1.67 3.00
N ALA A 40 -6.23 1.59 3.70
CA ALA A 40 -6.53 2.46 4.82
C ALA A 40 -5.44 2.50 5.90
N PRO A 41 -4.83 1.38 6.35
CA PRO A 41 -3.74 1.41 7.34
C PRO A 41 -2.51 2.17 6.84
N VAL A 42 -2.16 2.00 5.57
CA VAL A 42 -1.00 2.66 4.96
C VAL A 42 -1.23 4.15 4.87
N GLU A 43 -2.36 4.56 4.30
CA GLU A 43 -2.72 5.97 4.14
C GLU A 43 -2.82 6.68 5.51
N HIS A 44 -3.42 6.01 6.51
CA HIS A 44 -3.54 6.53 7.87
C HIS A 44 -2.17 6.68 8.54
N GLY A 45 -1.29 5.68 8.43
CA GLY A 45 0.08 5.76 8.92
C GLY A 45 0.85 6.93 8.30
N PHE A 46 0.75 7.12 6.98
CA PHE A 46 1.38 8.26 6.31
C PHE A 46 0.78 9.60 6.73
N ALA A 47 -0.53 9.69 6.94
CA ALA A 47 -1.19 10.89 7.44
C ALA A 47 -0.66 11.25 8.85
N HIS A 48 -0.49 10.27 9.73
CA HIS A 48 0.08 10.47 11.07
C HIS A 48 1.55 10.92 11.01
N LEU A 49 2.37 10.29 10.18
CA LEU A 49 3.77 10.69 9.98
C LEU A 49 3.89 12.14 9.49
N LYS A 50 2.98 12.57 8.60
CA LYS A 50 2.92 13.94 8.11
C LYS A 50 2.44 14.91 9.19
N MET A 51 1.40 14.55 9.94
CA MET A 51 0.86 15.35 11.05
C MET A 51 1.94 15.65 12.09
N TRP A 52 2.71 14.64 12.50
CA TRP A 52 3.75 14.80 13.53
C TRP A 52 5.04 15.46 13.01
N ARG A 53 5.10 15.73 11.69
CA ARG A 53 6.31 16.17 10.97
C ARG A 53 7.50 15.24 11.23
N THR A 54 7.25 13.93 11.37
CA THR A 54 8.27 12.95 11.78
C THR A 54 9.48 12.99 10.85
N LEU A 55 9.26 13.07 9.53
CA LEU A 55 10.36 13.15 8.56
C LEU A 55 11.18 14.44 8.69
N THR A 56 10.55 15.56 9.03
CA THR A 56 11.25 16.83 9.30
C THR A 56 12.00 16.80 10.62
N LYS A 57 11.45 16.13 11.64
CA LYS A 57 12.07 15.98 12.96
C LYS A 57 13.23 14.98 12.95
N LEU A 58 13.11 13.91 12.18
CA LEU A 58 14.13 12.85 12.06
C LEU A 58 15.41 13.35 11.36
N ARG A 59 15.33 14.46 10.60
CA ARG A 59 16.44 15.14 9.89
C ARG A 59 17.47 14.18 9.27
N THR A 60 16.98 13.08 8.71
CA THR A 60 17.78 11.99 8.15
C THR A 60 17.38 11.85 6.69
N ASP A 61 18.29 11.37 5.85
CA ASP A 61 17.96 11.10 4.46
C ASP A 61 16.78 10.08 4.36
N PRO A 62 15.84 10.26 3.42
CA PRO A 62 14.67 9.38 3.32
C PRO A 62 15.01 7.89 3.13
N ALA A 63 16.15 7.57 2.52
CA ALA A 63 16.56 6.18 2.33
C ALA A 63 17.00 5.55 3.66
N ARG A 64 17.77 6.26 4.50
CA ARG A 64 18.12 5.80 5.85
C ARG A 64 16.92 5.68 6.77
N ALA A 65 15.98 6.63 6.71
CA ALA A 65 14.72 6.52 7.46
C ALA A 65 13.94 5.26 7.07
N THR A 66 13.88 4.97 5.76
CA THR A 66 13.23 3.76 5.23
C THR A 66 13.95 2.48 5.65
N ALA A 67 15.29 2.48 5.64
CA ALA A 67 16.09 1.34 6.08
C ALA A 67 15.85 1.01 7.56
N LEU A 68 15.80 2.03 8.43
CA LEU A 68 15.48 1.87 9.85
C LEU A 68 14.06 1.33 10.06
N LEU A 69 13.08 1.87 9.33
CA LEU A 69 11.69 1.39 9.40
C LEU A 69 11.58 -0.08 8.99
N ARG A 70 12.27 -0.49 7.92
CA ARG A 70 12.31 -1.90 7.48
C ARG A 70 12.95 -2.80 8.54
N ALA A 71 14.06 -2.38 9.15
CA ALA A 71 14.71 -3.13 10.22
C ALA A 71 13.79 -3.31 11.44
N LEU A 72 13.11 -2.24 11.87
CA LEU A 72 12.13 -2.28 12.96
C LEU A 72 10.94 -3.18 12.64
N LEU A 73 10.45 -3.15 11.40
CA LEU A 73 9.34 -3.99 10.97
C LEU A 73 9.71 -5.47 11.00
N VAL A 74 10.91 -5.84 10.49
CA VAL A 74 11.41 -7.22 10.57
C VAL A 74 11.57 -7.65 12.02
N LEU A 75 12.17 -6.81 12.86
CA LEU A 75 12.33 -7.10 14.28
C LEU A 75 10.98 -7.35 14.97
N LYS A 76 9.98 -6.49 14.72
CA LYS A 76 8.63 -6.65 15.27
C LYS A 76 7.94 -7.92 14.78
N ASN A 77 8.07 -8.24 13.50
CA ASN A 77 7.49 -9.47 12.96
C ASN A 77 8.16 -10.72 13.57
N LEU A 78 9.48 -10.71 13.81
CA LEU A 78 10.16 -11.80 14.51
C LEU A 78 9.68 -11.96 15.96
N GLU A 79 9.42 -10.84 16.65
CA GLU A 79 8.89 -10.83 18.01
C GLU A 79 7.45 -11.38 18.08
N VAL A 80 6.60 -11.03 17.12
CA VAL A 80 5.20 -11.48 17.06
C VAL A 80 5.05 -12.94 16.64
N ASN A 81 5.98 -13.46 15.83
CA ASN A 81 5.96 -14.86 15.35
C ASN A 81 6.71 -15.83 16.28
N ARG A 82 7.11 -15.39 17.48
CA ARG A 82 7.75 -16.21 18.51
C ARG A 82 6.76 -16.67 19.55
#